data_AF-A0A7Z7CLM5-F1
#
_entry.id   AF-A0A7Z7CLM5-F1
#
_cell.length_a   1.000
_cell.length_b   1.000
_cell.length_c   1.000
_cell.angle_alpha   90.00
_cell.angle_beta   90.00
_cell.angle_gamma   90.00
#
_symmetry.space_group_name_H-M   'P 1'
#
loop_
_entity.id
_entity.type
_entity.pdbx_description
1 polymer ?
#
loop_
_entity_poly.entity_id
_entity_poly.type
_entity_poly.pdbx_seq_one_letter_code
_entity_poly.pdbx_strand_id
1 'polypeptide(L)'
;MVYLENMFAGLPKTSEVEHLKQELLSGMEDKYLELKRAGKSENEAIGIVISEFGNIEELTAELGIQPAGIEEAAPVLTEEEAYDYAAVKRSVGLWTGLGVFLCASGVAFLIFLDTFFEHNNIKSMTGSMETGSLLGLIGMFVLIAFAVGMFIHSGMKLDRFKYMEKGFQLPYALKMSLQRSQAHFALTYRVSIITGVGLCVLSPVFIFAGAYINDDYASYGVSLFMLMAAVGVFLFIYYGNIQGAYTKLLEEPHFSADKKEQERMVGAVGAIVWPLATALFLFTGFVYQRWDVNWAIFPITGVLFGMFSNTYHILKRKNPS
;
A
#
# COMPACT_ATOMS: atom_id res chain seq x y z
N MET A 1 28.85 -24.36 -25.75
CA MET A 1 28.67 -23.66 -24.46
C MET A 1 28.04 -22.27 -24.64
N VAL A 2 28.75 -21.24 -25.11
CA VAL A 2 28.21 -19.85 -25.21
C VAL A 2 26.90 -19.76 -26.01
N TYR A 3 26.78 -20.51 -27.09
CA TYR A 3 25.56 -20.56 -27.91
C TYR A 3 24.35 -21.09 -27.12
N LEU A 4 24.52 -22.22 -26.42
CA LEU A 4 23.46 -22.86 -25.64
C LEU A 4 23.06 -22.01 -24.41
N GLU A 5 24.03 -21.34 -23.78
CA GLU A 5 23.75 -20.36 -22.71
C GLU A 5 22.93 -19.18 -23.21
N ASN A 6 23.25 -18.65 -24.39
CA ASN A 6 22.47 -17.56 -25.00
C ASN A 6 21.07 -18.02 -25.42
N MET A 7 20.91 -19.26 -25.91
CA MET A 7 19.59 -19.81 -26.24
C MET A 7 18.69 -19.90 -25.00
N PHE A 8 19.21 -20.46 -23.90
CA PHE A 8 18.44 -20.71 -22.68
C PHE A 8 18.35 -19.48 -21.74
N ALA A 9 18.96 -18.35 -22.10
CA ALA A 9 19.00 -17.15 -21.26
C ALA A 9 17.61 -16.58 -20.93
N GLY A 10 16.62 -16.79 -21.80
CA GLY A 10 15.24 -16.30 -21.66
C GLY A 10 14.24 -17.33 -21.11
N LEU A 11 14.67 -18.52 -20.69
CA LEU A 11 13.79 -19.61 -20.25
C LEU A 11 13.71 -19.75 -18.73
N PRO A 12 12.65 -20.40 -18.19
CA PRO A 12 12.53 -20.64 -16.76
C PRO A 12 13.70 -21.46 -16.25
N LYS A 13 14.23 -21.11 -15.08
CA LYS A 13 15.20 -21.97 -14.38
C LYS A 13 14.49 -23.07 -13.60
N THR A 14 13.63 -23.84 -14.26
CA THR A 14 12.99 -25.02 -13.69
C THR A 14 13.90 -26.25 -13.87
N SER A 15 13.70 -27.28 -13.04
CA SER A 15 14.46 -28.53 -13.13
C SER A 15 14.30 -29.22 -14.48
N GLU A 16 13.12 -29.08 -15.11
CA GLU A 16 12.83 -29.65 -16.44
C GLU A 16 13.61 -28.96 -17.56
N VAL A 17 13.73 -27.62 -17.53
CA VAL A 17 14.47 -26.85 -18.53
C VAL A 17 15.97 -27.09 -18.42
N GLU A 18 16.50 -27.23 -17.20
CA GLU A 18 17.93 -27.54 -17.02
C GLU A 18 18.25 -28.97 -17.45
N HIS A 19 17.33 -29.92 -17.26
CA HIS A 19 17.48 -31.29 -17.78
C HIS A 19 17.50 -31.30 -19.32
N LEU A 20 16.57 -30.59 -19.95
CA LEU A 20 16.52 -30.46 -21.41
C LEU A 20 17.79 -29.82 -21.98
N LYS A 21 18.29 -28.78 -21.32
CA LYS A 21 19.55 -28.12 -21.67
C LYS A 21 20.73 -29.09 -21.62
N GLN A 22 20.77 -29.99 -20.64
CA GLN A 22 21.81 -31.02 -20.54
C GLN A 22 21.69 -32.08 -21.64
N GLU A 23 20.47 -32.51 -21.99
CA GLU A 23 20.25 -33.45 -23.09
C GLU A 23 20.67 -32.87 -24.44
N LEU A 24 20.30 -31.61 -24.72
CA LEU A 24 20.71 -30.93 -25.95
C LEU A 24 22.22 -30.72 -26.00
N LEU A 25 22.85 -30.35 -24.89
CA LEU A 25 24.30 -30.21 -24.82
C LEU A 25 24.99 -31.54 -25.15
N SER A 26 24.54 -32.65 -24.58
CA SER A 26 25.07 -33.98 -24.86
C SER A 26 24.91 -34.36 -26.34
N GLY A 27 23.73 -34.13 -26.92
CA GLY A 27 23.48 -34.42 -28.33
C GLY A 27 24.36 -33.59 -29.28
N MET A 28 24.57 -32.30 -28.97
CA MET A 28 25.44 -31.43 -29.74
C MET A 28 26.92 -31.86 -29.66
N GLU A 29 27.38 -32.29 -28.48
CA GLU A 29 28.75 -32.79 -28.27
C GLU A 29 29.00 -34.09 -29.04
N ASP A 30 28.06 -35.02 -29.00
CA ASP A 30 28.14 -36.29 -29.73
C ASP A 30 28.20 -36.05 -31.25
N LYS A 31 27.36 -35.16 -31.77
CA LYS A 31 27.35 -34.83 -33.20
C LYS A 31 28.61 -34.10 -33.64
N TYR A 32 29.12 -33.20 -32.80
CA TYR A 32 30.38 -32.51 -33.05
C TYR A 32 31.56 -33.51 -33.13
N LEU A 33 31.61 -34.49 -32.23
CA LEU A 33 32.64 -35.54 -32.25
C LEU A 33 32.52 -36.46 -33.47
N GLU A 34 31.30 -36.78 -33.90
CA GLU A 34 31.05 -37.53 -35.14
C GLU A 34 31.61 -36.79 -36.36
N LEU A 35 31.33 -35.49 -36.49
CA LEU A 35 31.81 -34.66 -37.60
C LEU A 35 33.35 -34.50 -37.59
N LYS A 36 33.96 -34.38 -36.40
CA LYS A 36 35.42 -34.40 -36.24
C LYS A 36 36.02 -35.73 -36.71
N ARG A 37 35.40 -36.87 -36.38
CA ARG A 37 35.84 -38.19 -36.84
C ARG A 37 35.66 -38.38 -38.35
N ALA A 38 34.64 -37.75 -38.93
CA ALA A 38 34.41 -37.70 -40.38
C ALA A 38 35.38 -36.75 -41.13
N GLY A 39 36.34 -36.13 -40.42
CA GLY A 39 37.38 -35.29 -41.02
C GLY A 39 36.95 -33.85 -41.31
N LYS A 40 35.81 -33.39 -40.77
CA LYS A 40 35.35 -32.01 -40.93
C LYS A 40 36.21 -31.04 -40.12
N SER A 41 36.39 -29.83 -40.66
CA SER A 41 37.07 -28.75 -39.93
C SER A 41 36.24 -28.31 -38.72
N GLU A 42 36.89 -27.73 -37.72
CA GLU A 42 36.23 -27.30 -36.49
C GLU A 42 35.10 -26.31 -36.74
N ASN A 43 35.34 -25.31 -37.59
CA ASN A 43 34.36 -24.29 -37.93
C ASN A 43 33.18 -24.87 -38.75
N GLU A 44 33.46 -25.85 -39.60
CA GLU A 44 32.43 -26.53 -40.39
C GLU A 44 31.56 -27.45 -39.52
N ALA A 45 32.18 -28.20 -38.59
CA ALA A 45 31.45 -29.03 -37.64
C ALA A 45 30.55 -28.19 -36.71
N ILE A 46 31.03 -27.06 -36.22
CA ILE A 46 30.25 -26.14 -35.39
C ILE A 46 29.05 -25.57 -36.18
N GLY A 47 29.28 -25.14 -37.43
CA GLY A 47 28.22 -24.60 -38.27
C GLY A 47 27.11 -25.62 -38.57
N ILE A 48 27.48 -26.87 -38.84
CA ILE A 48 26.53 -27.97 -39.10
C ILE A 48 25.71 -28.28 -37.85
N VAL A 49 26.36 -28.44 -36.69
CA VAL A 49 25.66 -28.73 -35.42
C VAL A 49 24.69 -27.61 -35.05
N ILE A 50 25.06 -26.33 -35.23
CA ILE A 50 24.14 -25.21 -34.97
C ILE A 50 22.92 -25.26 -35.92
N SER A 51 23.12 -25.64 -37.19
CA SER A 51 22.02 -25.70 -38.16
C SER A 51 21.06 -26.88 -37.95
N GLU A 52 21.56 -28.00 -37.43
CA GLU A 52 20.78 -29.25 -37.27
C GLU A 52 19.87 -29.21 -36.04
N PHE A 53 20.28 -28.52 -34.97
CA PHE A 53 19.51 -28.41 -33.73
C PHE A 53 18.55 -27.20 -33.69
N GLY A 54 18.56 -26.35 -34.73
CA GLY A 54 17.53 -25.32 -34.94
C GLY A 54 17.56 -24.15 -33.96
N ASN A 55 16.50 -23.31 -34.00
CA ASN A 55 16.31 -22.19 -33.07
C ASN A 55 15.47 -22.63 -31.86
N ILE A 56 15.72 -22.04 -30.69
CA ILE A 56 15.02 -22.40 -29.45
C ILE A 56 13.51 -22.16 -29.51
N GLU A 57 13.06 -21.28 -30.41
CA GLU A 57 11.64 -20.97 -30.66
C GLU A 57 10.86 -22.19 -31.18
N GLU A 58 11.49 -23.05 -31.97
CA GLU A 58 10.85 -24.25 -32.55
C GLU A 58 10.79 -25.38 -31.50
N LEU A 59 11.90 -25.58 -30.79
CA LEU A 59 12.03 -26.55 -29.69
C LEU A 59 11.08 -26.24 -28.52
N THR A 60 10.92 -24.97 -28.16
CA THR A 60 10.01 -24.54 -27.08
C THR A 60 8.54 -24.66 -27.48
N ALA A 61 8.21 -24.43 -28.76
CA ALA A 61 6.87 -24.63 -29.30
C ALA A 61 6.45 -26.11 -29.33
N GLU A 62 7.37 -27.02 -29.66
CA GLU A 62 7.10 -28.46 -29.71
C GLU A 62 6.96 -29.08 -28.31
N LEU A 63 7.73 -28.60 -27.33
CA LEU A 63 7.70 -29.07 -25.95
C LEU A 63 6.65 -28.37 -25.07
N GLY A 64 5.93 -27.38 -25.60
CA GLY A 64 4.96 -26.58 -24.84
C GLY A 64 5.57 -25.74 -23.71
N ILE A 65 6.89 -25.56 -23.73
CA ILE A 65 7.64 -24.77 -22.74
C ILE A 65 7.54 -23.31 -23.15
N GLN A 66 6.61 -22.57 -22.54
CA GLN A 66 6.59 -21.13 -22.70
C GLN A 66 7.80 -20.52 -21.98
N PRO A 67 8.45 -19.47 -22.53
CA PRO A 67 9.49 -18.74 -21.83
C PRO A 67 8.98 -18.31 -20.45
N ALA A 68 9.86 -18.36 -19.44
CA ALA A 68 9.49 -18.00 -18.08
C ALA A 68 8.92 -16.60 -18.06
N GLY A 69 7.68 -16.50 -17.61
CA GLY A 69 7.09 -15.22 -17.30
C GLY A 69 6.66 -14.44 -18.53
N ILE A 70 5.83 -15.05 -19.38
CA ILE A 70 4.61 -14.33 -19.75
C ILE A 70 3.50 -14.83 -18.80
N GLU A 71 3.68 -14.65 -17.49
CA GLU A 71 2.51 -14.32 -16.66
C GLU A 71 1.88 -13.13 -17.38
N GLU A 72 0.65 -13.28 -17.89
CA GLU A 72 -0.14 -12.26 -18.61
C GLU A 72 0.59 -10.92 -18.66
N ALA A 73 1.40 -10.66 -19.70
CA ALA A 73 2.36 -9.55 -19.72
C ALA A 73 1.74 -8.32 -19.07
N ALA A 74 2.14 -8.05 -17.82
CA ALA A 74 1.39 -7.10 -17.00
C ALA A 74 1.32 -5.80 -17.80
N PRO A 75 0.12 -5.23 -17.99
CA PRO A 75 -0.10 -4.23 -19.02
C PRO A 75 0.95 -3.13 -18.88
N VAL A 76 1.66 -2.86 -19.98
CA VAL A 76 2.67 -1.80 -20.00
C VAL A 76 1.92 -0.50 -19.82
N LEU A 77 2.19 0.18 -18.71
CA LEU A 77 1.50 1.41 -18.39
C LEU A 77 1.97 2.50 -19.35
N THR A 78 1.02 3.12 -20.04
CA THR A 78 1.33 4.26 -20.91
C THR A 78 1.69 5.49 -20.07
N GLU A 79 2.43 6.43 -20.68
CA GLU A 79 2.77 7.69 -20.03
C GLU A 79 1.50 8.46 -19.61
N GLU A 80 0.49 8.47 -20.46
CA GLU A 80 -0.81 9.11 -20.20
C GLU A 80 -1.51 8.50 -18.97
N GLU A 81 -1.61 7.16 -18.89
CA GLU A 81 -2.23 6.48 -17.75
C GLU A 81 -1.49 6.72 -16.43
N ALA A 82 -0.16 6.82 -16.45
CA ALA A 82 0.64 7.10 -15.25
C ALA A 82 0.37 8.51 -14.72
N TYR A 83 0.31 9.52 -15.59
CA TYR A 83 -0.04 10.88 -15.20
C TYR A 83 -1.50 11.01 -14.77
N ASP A 84 -2.42 10.33 -15.47
CA ASP A 84 -3.83 10.25 -15.10
C ASP A 84 -4.00 9.68 -13.69
N TYR A 85 -3.29 8.59 -13.38
CA TYR A 85 -3.30 8.01 -12.04
C TYR A 85 -2.78 8.98 -10.99
N ALA A 86 -1.66 9.65 -11.25
CA ALA A 86 -1.11 10.66 -10.33
C ALA A 86 -2.07 11.83 -10.11
N ALA A 87 -2.73 12.31 -11.17
CA ALA A 87 -3.73 13.37 -11.10
C ALA A 87 -4.98 12.93 -10.32
N VAL A 88 -5.44 11.70 -10.54
CA VAL A 88 -6.57 11.12 -9.80
C VAL A 88 -6.22 10.99 -8.33
N LYS A 89 -5.05 10.43 -7.99
CA LYS A 89 -4.57 10.34 -6.59
C LYS A 89 -4.49 11.70 -5.90
N ARG A 90 -4.06 12.75 -6.61
CA ARG A 90 -4.07 14.13 -6.11
C ARG A 90 -5.49 14.60 -5.79
N SER A 91 -6.44 14.37 -6.70
CA SER A 91 -7.84 14.76 -6.49
C SER A 91 -8.49 13.96 -5.34
N VAL A 92 -8.21 12.65 -5.26
CA VAL A 92 -8.63 11.76 -4.17
C VAL A 92 -8.10 12.31 -2.84
N GLY A 93 -6.81 12.64 -2.75
CA GLY A 93 -6.21 13.25 -1.57
C GLY A 93 -6.89 14.55 -1.14
N LEU A 94 -7.31 15.38 -2.10
CA LEU A 94 -8.03 16.62 -1.81
C LEU A 94 -9.42 16.34 -1.22
N TRP A 95 -10.22 15.48 -1.87
CA TRP A 95 -11.57 15.15 -1.41
C TRP A 95 -11.56 14.41 -0.07
N THR A 96 -10.64 13.46 0.13
CA THR A 96 -10.48 12.79 1.42
C THR A 96 -9.98 13.74 2.49
N GLY A 97 -9.02 14.61 2.18
CA GLY A 97 -8.55 15.60 3.13
C GLY A 97 -9.67 16.54 3.57
N LEU A 98 -10.44 17.07 2.61
CA LEU A 98 -11.54 18.00 2.87
C LEU A 98 -12.66 17.32 3.67
N GLY A 99 -12.96 16.04 3.40
CA GLY A 99 -13.89 15.25 4.19
C GLY A 99 -13.45 15.12 5.65
N VAL A 100 -12.19 14.76 5.91
CA VAL A 100 -11.66 14.66 7.29
C VAL A 100 -11.66 16.02 7.99
N PHE A 101 -11.32 17.09 7.27
CA PHE A 101 -11.42 18.45 7.80
C PHE A 101 -12.86 18.82 8.18
N LEU A 102 -13.84 18.48 7.35
CA LEU A 102 -15.26 18.70 7.67
C LEU A 102 -15.72 17.88 8.88
N CYS A 103 -15.29 16.63 9.02
CA CYS A 103 -15.60 15.83 10.20
C CYS A 103 -15.07 16.48 11.48
N ALA A 104 -13.79 16.88 11.48
CA ALA A 104 -13.18 17.54 12.63
C ALA A 104 -13.81 18.90 12.92
N SER A 105 -14.13 19.67 11.86
CA SER A 105 -14.87 20.92 11.97
C SER A 105 -16.28 20.72 12.52
N GLY A 106 -16.97 19.63 12.18
CA GLY A 106 -18.26 19.27 12.74
C GLY A 106 -18.21 19.02 14.25
N VAL A 107 -17.19 18.29 14.72
CA VAL A 107 -16.96 18.09 16.16
C VAL A 107 -16.60 19.39 16.85
N ALA A 108 -15.73 20.20 16.24
CA ALA A 108 -15.36 21.52 16.76
C ALA A 108 -16.57 22.47 16.86
N PHE A 109 -17.46 22.43 15.86
CA PHE A 109 -18.70 23.22 15.82
C PHE A 109 -19.69 22.80 16.90
N LEU A 110 -19.83 21.51 17.18
CA LEU A 110 -20.63 21.01 18.30
C LEU A 110 -20.11 21.59 19.63
N ILE A 111 -18.81 21.41 19.92
CA ILE A 111 -18.19 21.89 21.17
C ILE A 111 -18.35 23.41 21.29
N PHE A 112 -18.15 24.13 20.18
CA PHE A 112 -18.31 25.58 20.15
C PHE A 112 -19.74 26.02 20.48
N LEU A 113 -20.75 25.43 19.83
CA LEU A 113 -22.14 25.81 20.07
C LEU A 113 -22.59 25.45 21.48
N ASP A 114 -22.19 24.29 21.99
CA ASP A 114 -22.50 23.87 23.35
C ASP A 114 -21.99 24.90 24.37
N THR A 115 -20.70 25.24 24.27
CA THR A 115 -20.05 26.24 25.13
C THR A 115 -20.67 27.64 24.97
N PHE A 116 -21.02 28.04 23.74
CA PHE A 116 -21.59 29.35 23.47
C PHE A 116 -22.98 29.54 24.08
N PHE A 117 -23.83 28.51 24.03
CA PHE A 117 -25.17 28.57 24.62
C PHE A 117 -25.13 28.50 26.16
N GLU A 118 -24.22 27.70 26.73
CA GLU A 118 -24.00 27.63 28.18
C GLU A 118 -23.54 28.98 28.73
N HIS A 119 -22.51 29.59 28.13
CA HIS A 119 -21.95 30.85 28.59
C HIS A 119 -22.93 32.03 28.54
N ASN A 120 -23.74 32.11 27.47
CA ASN A 120 -24.72 33.18 27.31
C ASN A 120 -26.01 32.98 28.15
N ASN A 121 -26.09 31.92 28.96
CA ASN A 121 -27.28 31.56 29.75
C ASN A 121 -28.57 31.56 28.91
N ILE A 122 -28.48 31.25 27.62
CA ILE A 122 -29.64 31.16 26.71
C ILE A 122 -30.31 29.80 26.99
N LYS A 123 -30.94 29.69 28.16
CA LYS A 123 -31.88 28.61 28.47
C LYS A 123 -33.11 28.83 27.61
N SER A 124 -33.21 28.07 26.53
CA SER A 124 -34.45 28.07 25.74
C SER A 124 -35.61 27.51 26.57
N MET A 125 -36.80 27.94 26.16
CA MET A 125 -38.13 27.69 26.70
C MET A 125 -38.53 26.20 26.88
N THR A 126 -37.69 25.25 26.48
CA THR A 126 -37.98 23.81 26.48
C THR A 126 -37.09 23.09 27.49
N GLY A 127 -37.58 22.97 28.72
CA GLY A 127 -36.86 22.50 29.92
C GLY A 127 -36.48 21.01 29.97
N SER A 128 -35.92 20.43 28.91
CA SER A 128 -35.44 19.04 28.94
C SER A 128 -34.12 18.76 28.20
N MET A 129 -33.59 19.68 27.37
CA MET A 129 -32.25 19.57 26.78
C MET A 129 -31.63 20.95 26.57
N GLU A 130 -30.33 21.08 26.87
CA GLU A 130 -29.54 22.27 26.55
C GLU A 130 -29.56 22.48 25.04
N THR A 131 -30.19 23.57 24.59
CA THR A 131 -30.47 23.82 23.16
C THR A 131 -29.20 23.91 22.31
N GLY A 132 -28.06 24.26 22.92
CA GLY A 132 -26.73 24.25 22.29
C GLY A 132 -26.33 22.86 21.83
N SER A 133 -26.43 21.84 22.70
CA SER A 133 -26.07 20.46 22.39
C SER A 133 -26.85 19.88 21.20
N LEU A 134 -28.18 20.08 21.16
CA LEU A 134 -29.05 19.60 20.07
C LEU A 134 -28.72 20.28 18.75
N LEU A 135 -28.55 21.61 18.75
CA LEU A 135 -28.23 22.36 17.53
C LEU A 135 -26.82 22.03 17.02
N GLY A 136 -25.85 21.88 17.94
CA GLY A 136 -24.50 21.43 17.64
C GLY A 136 -24.47 20.03 17.03
N LEU A 137 -25.26 19.11 17.57
CA LEU A 137 -25.38 17.74 17.08
C LEU A 137 -26.00 17.69 15.67
N ILE A 138 -27.07 18.45 15.42
CA ILE A 138 -27.66 18.58 14.07
C ILE A 138 -26.61 19.13 13.09
N GLY A 139 -25.91 20.21 13.45
CA GLY A 139 -24.87 20.79 12.60
C GLY A 139 -23.71 19.84 12.31
N MET A 140 -23.25 19.10 13.32
CA MET A 140 -22.21 18.08 13.20
C MET A 140 -22.64 16.98 12.20
N PHE A 141 -23.86 16.44 12.33
CA PHE A 141 -24.33 15.39 11.43
C PHE A 141 -24.48 15.87 9.98
N VAL A 142 -24.90 17.11 9.76
CA VAL A 142 -24.95 17.70 8.41
C VAL A 142 -23.55 17.75 7.80
N LEU A 143 -22.55 18.26 8.53
CA LEU A 143 -21.17 18.33 8.04
C LEU A 143 -20.58 16.94 7.79
N ILE A 144 -20.86 15.97 8.67
CA ILE A 144 -20.44 14.57 8.48
C ILE A 144 -21.11 13.98 7.25
N ALA A 145 -22.39 14.24 6.99
CA ALA A 145 -23.07 13.74 5.80
C ALA A 145 -22.40 14.24 4.51
N PHE A 146 -22.01 15.53 4.46
CA PHE A 146 -21.21 16.06 3.35
C PHE A 146 -19.82 15.41 3.26
N ALA A 147 -19.14 15.19 4.38
CA ALA A 147 -17.85 14.49 4.44
C ALA A 147 -17.93 13.06 3.88
N VAL A 148 -18.96 12.30 4.27
CA VAL A 148 -19.20 10.94 3.76
C VAL A 148 -19.43 10.96 2.25
N GLY A 149 -20.20 11.93 1.74
CA GLY A 149 -20.36 12.11 0.28
C GLY A 149 -19.03 12.33 -0.45
N MET A 150 -18.13 13.12 0.12
CA MET A 150 -16.78 13.34 -0.43
C MET A 150 -15.92 12.06 -0.38
N PHE A 151 -16.00 11.27 0.70
CA PHE A 151 -15.30 9.98 0.79
C PHE A 151 -15.79 8.99 -0.25
N ILE A 152 -17.11 8.88 -0.45
CA ILE A 152 -17.70 8.00 -1.47
C ILE A 152 -17.24 8.43 -2.86
N HIS A 153 -17.32 9.73 -3.18
CA HIS A 153 -16.86 10.25 -4.47
C HIS A 153 -15.37 9.94 -4.73
N SER A 154 -14.54 10.11 -3.70
CA SER A 154 -13.12 9.82 -3.77
C SER A 154 -12.84 8.32 -3.95
N GLY A 155 -13.55 7.45 -3.24
CA GLY A 155 -13.42 5.99 -3.36
C GLY A 155 -13.78 5.50 -4.76
N MET A 156 -14.90 5.98 -5.31
CA MET A 156 -15.34 5.61 -6.67
C MET A 156 -14.32 6.01 -7.76
N LYS A 157 -13.62 7.14 -7.60
CA LYS A 157 -12.54 7.54 -8.54
C LYS A 157 -11.33 6.61 -8.48
N LEU A 158 -10.98 6.11 -7.30
CA LEU A 158 -9.85 5.20 -7.13
C LEU A 158 -10.17 3.80 -7.66
N ASP A 159 -11.44 3.38 -7.59
CA ASP A 159 -11.90 2.07 -8.06
C ASP A 159 -11.62 1.81 -9.55
N ARG A 160 -11.62 2.86 -10.40
CA ARG A 160 -11.22 2.77 -11.82
C ARG A 160 -9.82 2.17 -12.00
N PHE A 161 -8.95 2.35 -11.01
CA PHE A 161 -7.53 2.03 -11.08
C PHE A 161 -7.15 0.78 -10.27
N LYS A 162 -8.12 0.01 -9.77
CA LYS A 162 -7.87 -1.26 -9.06
C LYS A 162 -7.06 -2.27 -9.87
N TYR A 163 -7.09 -2.19 -11.21
CA TYR A 163 -6.27 -3.05 -12.06
C TYR A 163 -4.76 -2.82 -11.87
N MET A 164 -4.31 -1.61 -11.49
CA MET A 164 -2.90 -1.34 -11.20
C MET A 164 -2.41 -1.98 -9.90
N GLU A 165 -3.30 -2.48 -9.04
CA GLU A 165 -2.92 -3.30 -7.88
C GLU A 165 -2.54 -4.74 -8.27
N LYS A 166 -2.82 -5.16 -9.51
CA LYS A 166 -2.47 -6.49 -10.03
C LYS A 166 -1.03 -6.57 -10.56
N GLY A 167 -0.32 -5.44 -10.60
CA GLY A 167 1.02 -5.33 -11.17
C GLY A 167 0.98 -4.69 -12.56
N PHE A 168 1.98 -3.88 -12.87
CA PHE A 168 2.15 -3.22 -14.17
C PHE A 168 3.64 -3.13 -14.49
N GLN A 169 3.99 -3.08 -15.78
CA GLN A 169 5.35 -2.82 -16.21
C GLN A 169 5.49 -1.36 -16.62
N LEU A 170 6.52 -0.70 -16.08
CA LEU A 170 6.78 0.71 -16.33
C LEU A 170 7.98 0.87 -17.29
N PRO A 171 7.82 1.55 -18.45
CA PRO A 171 8.93 1.80 -19.37
C PRO A 171 10.09 2.54 -18.69
N TYR A 172 11.34 2.19 -19.04
CA TYR A 172 12.53 2.77 -18.42
C TYR A 172 12.58 4.31 -18.52
N ALA A 173 12.19 4.86 -19.68
CA ALA A 173 12.11 6.31 -19.89
C ALA A 173 11.12 6.99 -18.93
N LEU A 174 9.96 6.36 -18.70
CA LEU A 174 8.92 6.85 -17.80
C LEU A 174 9.33 6.73 -16.32
N LYS A 175 10.07 5.67 -15.96
CA LYS A 175 10.65 5.51 -14.61
C LYS A 175 11.56 6.70 -14.27
N MET A 176 12.43 7.10 -15.20
CA MET A 176 13.34 8.23 -14.99
C MET A 176 12.60 9.57 -14.87
N SER A 177 11.57 9.82 -15.69
CA SER A 177 10.79 11.07 -15.60
C SER A 177 9.99 11.16 -14.30
N LEU A 178 9.41 10.06 -13.84
CA LEU A 178 8.69 9.98 -12.56
C LEU A 178 9.64 10.11 -11.36
N GLN A 179 10.82 9.50 -11.38
CA GLN A 179 11.84 9.69 -10.33
C GLN A 179 12.26 11.14 -10.21
N ARG A 180 12.45 11.83 -11.34
CA ARG A 180 12.77 13.27 -11.35
C ARG A 180 11.62 14.08 -10.75
N SER A 181 10.39 13.82 -11.14
CA SER A 181 9.20 14.49 -10.60
C SER A 181 9.04 14.25 -9.09
N GLN A 182 9.27 13.01 -8.62
CA GLN A 182 9.25 12.67 -7.20
C GLN A 182 10.33 13.43 -6.42
N ALA A 183 11.56 13.53 -6.96
CA ALA A 183 12.65 14.26 -6.32
C ALA A 183 12.33 15.76 -6.13
N HIS A 184 11.71 16.39 -7.15
CA HIS A 184 11.24 17.79 -7.02
C HIS A 184 10.12 17.92 -5.98
N PHE A 185 9.20 16.96 -5.91
CA PHE A 185 8.11 16.97 -4.95
C PHE A 185 8.55 16.62 -3.51
N ALA A 186 9.64 15.88 -3.33
CA ALA A 186 10.11 15.42 -2.02
C ALA A 186 10.42 16.56 -1.05
N LEU A 187 10.82 17.75 -1.54
CA LEU A 187 10.98 18.94 -0.69
C LEU A 187 9.63 19.44 -0.20
N THR A 188 8.66 19.64 -1.10
CA THR A 188 7.31 20.09 -0.76
C THR A 188 6.62 19.11 0.18
N TYR A 189 6.74 17.81 -0.06
CA TYR A 189 6.25 16.76 0.84
C TYR A 189 6.86 16.90 2.24
N ARG A 190 8.20 16.98 2.34
CA ARG A 190 8.88 17.13 3.65
C ARG A 190 8.44 18.39 4.39
N VAL A 191 8.38 19.54 3.72
CA VAL A 191 7.93 20.80 4.33
C VAL A 191 6.49 20.67 4.82
N SER A 192 5.59 20.08 4.02
CA SER A 192 4.18 19.88 4.42
C SER A 192 4.03 19.01 5.68
N ILE A 193 4.82 17.94 5.80
CA ILE A 193 4.82 17.06 6.97
C ILE A 193 5.33 17.81 8.20
N ILE A 194 6.45 18.55 8.07
CA ILE A 194 7.00 19.35 9.19
C ILE A 194 5.97 20.39 9.65
N THR A 195 5.36 21.11 8.71
CA THR A 195 4.31 22.09 9.01
C THR A 195 3.10 21.43 9.68
N GLY A 196 2.59 20.32 9.14
CA GLY A 196 1.44 19.62 9.72
C GLY A 196 1.71 19.07 11.12
N VAL A 197 2.89 18.48 11.35
CA VAL A 197 3.29 17.98 12.68
C VAL A 197 3.45 19.17 13.64
N GLY A 198 4.07 20.26 13.18
CA GLY A 198 4.20 21.49 13.95
C GLY A 198 2.84 22.04 14.39
N LEU A 199 1.86 22.12 13.47
CA LEU A 199 0.50 22.55 13.82
C LEU A 199 -0.16 21.64 14.86
N CYS A 200 -0.03 20.31 14.72
CA CYS A 200 -0.63 19.35 15.66
C CYS A 200 0.03 19.35 17.05
N VAL A 201 1.35 19.59 17.12
CA VAL A 201 2.07 19.64 18.40
C VAL A 201 1.85 20.99 19.10
N LEU A 202 1.70 22.08 18.34
CA LEU A 202 1.44 23.41 18.90
C LEU A 202 -0.05 23.67 19.19
N SER A 203 -0.97 22.90 18.61
CA SER A 203 -2.41 23.14 18.79
C SER A 203 -2.91 23.07 20.25
N PRO A 204 -2.36 22.25 21.17
CA PRO A 204 -2.81 22.27 22.57
C PRO A 204 -2.56 23.59 23.30
N VAL A 205 -1.69 24.48 22.76
CA VAL A 205 -1.46 25.83 23.30
C VAL A 205 -2.78 26.60 23.41
N PHE A 206 -3.73 26.39 22.49
CA PHE A 206 -5.04 27.05 22.55
C PHE A 206 -5.89 26.61 23.75
N ILE A 207 -5.74 25.35 24.19
CA ILE A 207 -6.42 24.84 25.38
C ILE A 207 -5.86 25.52 26.63
N PHE A 208 -4.53 25.53 26.77
CA PHE A 208 -3.86 26.17 27.90
C PHE A 208 -4.10 27.68 27.95
N ALA A 209 -4.09 28.35 26.79
CA ALA A 209 -4.40 29.77 26.69
C ALA A 209 -5.85 30.07 27.10
N GLY A 210 -6.81 29.23 26.71
CA GLY A 210 -8.20 29.34 27.16
C GLY A 210 -8.33 29.16 28.67
N ALA A 211 -7.76 28.09 29.21
CA ALA A 211 -7.77 27.78 30.64
C ALA A 211 -7.09 28.85 31.50
N TYR A 212 -6.06 29.53 30.99
CA TYR A 212 -5.39 30.62 31.71
C TYR A 212 -6.30 31.85 31.90
N ILE A 213 -7.24 32.10 30.98
CA ILE A 213 -8.17 33.23 31.07
C ILE A 213 -9.32 32.88 32.01
N ASN A 214 -9.98 31.74 31.77
CA ASN A 214 -11.06 31.21 32.61
C ASN A 214 -11.30 29.73 32.25
N ASP A 215 -11.78 28.94 33.21
CA ASP A 215 -12.15 27.53 32.99
C ASP A 215 -13.22 27.38 31.90
N ASP A 216 -14.15 28.34 31.80
CA ASP A 216 -15.18 28.37 30.74
C ASP A 216 -14.60 28.54 29.32
N TYR A 217 -13.43 29.20 29.19
CA TYR A 217 -12.79 29.42 27.89
C TYR A 217 -11.94 28.23 27.42
N ALA A 218 -11.68 27.25 28.29
CA ALA A 218 -10.94 26.05 27.94
C ALA A 218 -11.64 25.26 26.83
N SER A 219 -12.98 25.19 26.84
CA SER A 219 -13.79 24.50 25.84
C SER A 219 -13.69 25.12 24.44
N TYR A 220 -13.60 26.45 24.34
CA TYR A 220 -13.30 27.13 23.08
C TYR A 220 -11.88 26.80 22.59
N GLY A 221 -10.93 26.66 23.51
CA GLY A 221 -9.58 26.20 23.22
C GLY A 221 -9.55 24.80 22.60
N VAL A 222 -10.40 23.88 23.07
CA VAL A 222 -10.55 22.53 22.50
C VAL A 222 -11.12 22.57 21.07
N SER A 223 -12.12 23.42 20.82
CA SER A 223 -12.68 23.61 19.47
C SER A 223 -11.62 24.12 18.48
N LEU A 224 -10.84 25.13 18.88
CA LEU A 224 -9.76 25.68 18.06
C LEU A 224 -8.60 24.69 17.86
N PHE A 225 -8.28 23.92 18.91
CA PHE A 225 -7.34 22.79 18.82
C PHE A 225 -7.76 21.81 17.73
N MET A 226 -9.04 21.41 17.71
CA MET A 226 -9.57 20.48 16.71
C MET A 226 -9.45 21.04 15.29
N LEU A 227 -9.78 22.32 15.06
CA LEU A 227 -9.65 22.94 13.74
C LEU A 227 -8.20 23.02 13.27
N MET A 228 -7.27 23.40 14.16
CA MET A 228 -5.85 23.48 13.83
C MET A 228 -5.23 22.10 13.55
N ALA A 229 -5.58 21.09 14.37
CA ALA A 229 -5.18 19.71 14.12
C ALA A 229 -5.76 19.18 12.81
N ALA A 230 -7.00 19.55 12.47
CA ALA A 230 -7.64 19.16 11.21
C ALA A 230 -6.89 19.70 9.98
N VAL A 231 -6.36 20.92 10.04
CA VAL A 231 -5.49 21.47 8.98
C VAL A 231 -4.21 20.63 8.84
N GLY A 232 -3.58 20.24 9.96
CA GLY A 232 -2.42 19.35 9.94
C GLY A 232 -2.72 18.00 9.29
N VAL A 233 -3.84 17.38 9.67
CA VAL A 233 -4.29 16.10 9.09
C VAL A 233 -4.64 16.24 7.60
N PHE A 234 -5.27 17.34 7.18
CA PHE A 234 -5.54 17.63 5.78
C PHE A 234 -4.25 17.64 4.95
N LEU A 235 -3.19 18.31 5.45
CA LEU A 235 -1.89 18.35 4.78
C LEU A 235 -1.30 16.94 4.64
N PHE A 236 -1.36 16.13 5.71
CA PHE A 236 -0.86 14.74 5.67
C PHE A 236 -1.59 13.89 4.63
N ILE A 237 -2.92 14.00 4.56
CA ILE A 237 -3.73 13.22 3.60
C ILE A 237 -3.45 13.67 2.16
N TYR A 238 -3.47 14.99 1.90
CA TYR A 238 -3.29 15.52 0.56
C TYR A 238 -1.90 15.22 0.01
N TYR A 239 -0.84 15.62 0.72
CA TYR A 239 0.54 15.41 0.28
C TYR A 239 0.95 13.93 0.38
N GLY A 240 0.39 13.18 1.34
CA GLY A 240 0.57 11.73 1.48
C GLY A 240 0.02 10.95 0.28
N ASN A 241 -1.15 11.31 -0.24
CA ASN A 241 -1.70 10.63 -1.43
C ASN A 241 -0.88 10.90 -2.70
N ILE A 242 -0.32 12.12 -2.85
CA ILE A 242 0.55 12.44 -3.98
C ILE A 242 1.86 11.64 -3.87
N GLN A 243 2.50 11.63 -2.69
CA GLN A 243 3.71 10.84 -2.47
C GLN A 243 3.45 9.34 -2.66
N GLY A 244 2.31 8.85 -2.17
CA GLY A 244 1.85 7.47 -2.35
C GLY A 244 1.64 7.09 -3.81
N ALA A 245 1.19 8.02 -4.66
CA ALA A 245 1.09 7.79 -6.09
C ALA A 245 2.46 7.54 -6.72
N TYR A 246 3.46 8.40 -6.43
CA TYR A 246 4.83 8.21 -6.91
C TYR A 246 5.46 6.93 -6.39
N THR A 247 5.32 6.64 -5.09
CA THR A 247 5.83 5.40 -4.50
C THR A 247 5.21 4.18 -5.15
N LYS A 248 3.89 4.20 -5.43
CA LYS A 248 3.22 3.08 -6.09
C LYS A 248 3.63 2.90 -7.54
N LEU A 249 3.77 4.00 -8.29
CA LEU A 249 4.22 3.99 -9.69
C LEU A 249 5.67 3.53 -9.85
N LEU A 250 6.53 3.84 -8.88
CA LEU A 250 7.94 3.47 -8.87
C LEU A 250 8.21 2.14 -8.15
N GLU A 251 7.17 1.48 -7.62
CA GLU A 251 7.28 0.18 -6.97
C GLU A 251 7.58 -0.90 -8.02
N GLU A 252 8.63 -1.69 -7.80
CA GLU A 252 9.04 -2.69 -8.77
C GLU A 252 8.08 -3.90 -8.76
N PRO A 253 7.60 -4.36 -9.94
CA PRO A 253 6.54 -5.36 -10.01
C PRO A 253 6.91 -6.69 -9.34
N HIS A 254 8.16 -7.16 -9.51
CA HIS A 254 8.64 -8.40 -8.88
C HIS A 254 8.67 -8.32 -7.35
N PHE A 255 9.07 -7.17 -6.79
CA PHE A 255 9.07 -6.97 -5.34
C PHE A 255 7.64 -6.85 -4.77
N SER A 256 6.69 -6.36 -5.58
CA SER A 256 5.29 -6.22 -5.18
C SER A 256 4.55 -7.56 -5.10
N ALA A 257 4.83 -8.50 -6.01
CA ALA A 257 4.21 -9.83 -6.01
C ALA A 257 4.60 -10.63 -4.75
N ASP A 258 5.89 -10.63 -4.43
CA ASP A 258 6.42 -11.31 -3.25
C ASP A 258 5.86 -10.75 -1.94
N LYS A 259 5.80 -9.42 -1.83
CA LYS A 259 5.19 -8.74 -0.68
C LYS A 259 3.70 -9.02 -0.58
N LYS A 260 2.97 -9.03 -1.69
CA LYS A 260 1.52 -9.25 -1.71
C LYS A 260 1.17 -10.67 -1.28
N GLU A 261 1.94 -11.66 -1.71
CA GLU A 261 1.79 -13.03 -1.23
C GLU A 261 2.10 -13.13 0.27
N GLN A 262 3.14 -12.43 0.74
CA GLN A 262 3.46 -12.37 2.17
C GLN A 262 2.33 -11.74 2.99
N GLU A 263 1.83 -10.57 2.57
CA GLU A 263 0.71 -9.89 3.22
C GLU A 263 -0.56 -10.74 3.21
N ARG A 264 -0.83 -11.46 2.11
CA ARG A 264 -1.97 -12.39 2.02
C ARG A 264 -1.85 -13.52 3.03
N MET A 265 -0.66 -14.10 3.18
CA MET A 265 -0.44 -15.20 4.11
C MET A 265 -0.48 -14.72 5.57
N VAL A 266 0.18 -13.59 5.88
CA VAL A 266 0.12 -12.95 7.20
C VAL A 266 -1.33 -12.56 7.55
N GLY A 267 -2.07 -12.01 6.58
CA GLY A 267 -3.47 -11.66 6.73
C GLY A 267 -4.39 -12.87 6.95
N ALA A 268 -4.18 -13.97 6.23
CA ALA A 268 -4.92 -15.21 6.42
C ALA A 268 -4.67 -15.81 7.82
N VAL A 269 -3.42 -15.82 8.28
CA VAL A 269 -3.08 -16.24 9.64
C VAL A 269 -3.70 -15.31 10.67
N GLY A 270 -3.67 -13.99 10.44
CA GLY A 270 -4.31 -13.01 11.30
C GLY A 270 -5.82 -13.24 11.41
N ALA A 271 -6.49 -13.57 10.31
CA ALA A 271 -7.92 -13.86 10.28
C ALA A 271 -8.32 -15.08 11.12
N ILE A 272 -7.39 -15.99 11.41
CA ILE A 272 -7.60 -17.14 12.30
C ILE A 272 -7.20 -16.78 13.74
N VAL A 273 -6.04 -16.15 13.91
CA VAL A 273 -5.44 -15.86 15.22
C VAL A 273 -6.27 -14.86 16.03
N TRP A 274 -6.81 -13.80 15.41
CA TRP A 274 -7.57 -12.77 16.13
C TRP A 274 -8.91 -13.27 16.69
N PRO A 275 -9.77 -13.97 15.91
CA PRO A 275 -10.96 -14.59 16.46
C PRO A 275 -10.66 -15.66 17.52
N LEU A 276 -9.59 -16.43 17.37
CA LEU A 276 -9.20 -17.45 18.34
C LEU A 276 -8.72 -16.83 19.66
N ALA A 277 -7.93 -15.76 19.61
CA ALA A 277 -7.55 -14.98 20.79
C ALA A 277 -8.77 -14.36 21.47
N THR A 278 -9.73 -13.87 20.69
CA THR A 278 -11.00 -13.32 21.20
C THR A 278 -11.85 -14.42 21.86
N ALA A 279 -11.94 -15.60 21.26
CA ALA A 279 -12.66 -16.74 21.82
C ALA A 279 -12.01 -17.22 23.14
N LEU A 280 -10.68 -17.29 23.19
CA LEU A 280 -9.95 -17.61 24.42
C LEU A 280 -10.17 -16.55 25.50
N PHE A 281 -10.10 -15.25 25.15
CA PHE A 281 -10.39 -14.15 26.06
C PHE A 281 -11.80 -14.23 26.64
N LEU A 282 -12.81 -14.50 25.81
CA LEU A 282 -14.19 -14.65 26.27
C LEU A 282 -14.35 -15.91 27.12
N PHE A 283 -13.81 -17.05 26.71
CA PHE A 283 -13.89 -18.30 27.46
C PHE A 283 -13.23 -18.18 28.83
N THR A 284 -12.01 -17.64 28.90
CA THR A 284 -11.34 -17.44 30.18
C THR A 284 -11.99 -16.34 31.01
N GLY A 285 -12.56 -15.31 30.37
CA GLY A 285 -13.32 -14.25 31.02
C GLY A 285 -14.59 -14.76 31.69
N PHE A 286 -15.37 -15.59 31.01
CA PHE A 286 -16.62 -16.15 31.54
C PHE A 286 -16.40 -17.27 32.56
N VAL A 287 -15.42 -18.17 32.34
CA VAL A 287 -15.18 -19.31 33.24
C VAL A 287 -14.45 -18.91 34.52
N TYR A 288 -13.41 -18.07 34.41
CA TYR A 288 -12.56 -17.71 35.57
C TYR A 288 -12.93 -16.36 36.20
N GLN A 289 -13.83 -15.58 35.59
CA GLN A 289 -14.28 -14.25 36.05
C GLN A 289 -13.16 -13.23 36.31
N ARG A 290 -11.97 -13.44 35.72
CA ARG A 290 -10.79 -12.57 35.86
C ARG A 290 -10.53 -11.72 34.63
N TRP A 291 -11.39 -10.73 34.43
CA TRP A 291 -11.29 -9.76 33.33
C TRP A 291 -10.08 -8.81 33.47
N ASP A 292 -9.59 -8.65 34.69
CA ASP A 292 -8.43 -7.84 35.10
C ASP A 292 -7.09 -8.36 34.56
N VAL A 293 -6.94 -9.67 34.40
CA VAL A 293 -5.70 -10.30 33.88
C VAL A 293 -5.86 -10.79 32.44
N ASN A 294 -7.06 -11.21 32.04
CA ASN A 294 -7.28 -11.85 30.73
C ASN A 294 -7.01 -10.95 29.52
N TRP A 295 -7.04 -9.62 29.68
CA TRP A 295 -6.68 -8.71 28.59
C TRP A 295 -5.24 -8.92 28.10
N ALA A 296 -4.35 -9.51 28.92
CA ALA A 296 -2.98 -9.86 28.56
C ALA A 296 -2.88 -10.85 27.38
N ILE A 297 -3.96 -11.57 27.04
CA ILE A 297 -4.02 -12.45 25.87
C ILE A 297 -3.77 -11.65 24.57
N PHE A 298 -4.28 -10.43 24.46
CA PHE A 298 -4.10 -9.59 23.26
C PHE A 298 -2.64 -9.18 23.02
N PRO A 299 -1.89 -8.60 23.99
CA PRO A 299 -0.49 -8.27 23.78
C PRO A 299 0.38 -9.52 23.54
N ILE A 300 0.12 -10.64 24.23
CA ILE A 300 0.85 -11.91 23.97
C ILE A 300 0.61 -12.37 22.53
N THR A 301 -0.65 -12.37 22.09
CA THR A 301 -1.03 -12.73 20.70
C THR A 301 -0.37 -11.80 19.70
N GLY A 302 -0.37 -10.48 19.97
CA GLY A 302 0.28 -9.49 19.11
C GLY A 302 1.79 -9.71 18.97
N VAL A 303 2.48 -10.03 20.07
CA VAL A 303 3.92 -10.34 20.04
C VAL A 303 4.21 -11.62 19.26
N LEU A 304 3.44 -12.69 19.50
CA LEU A 304 3.59 -13.96 18.78
C LEU A 304 3.32 -13.79 17.27
N PHE A 305 2.28 -13.05 16.92
CA PHE A 305 1.95 -12.73 15.54
C PHE A 305 3.03 -11.89 14.86
N GLY A 306 3.58 -10.90 15.58
CA GLY A 306 4.72 -10.09 15.12
C GLY A 306 5.98 -10.92 14.88
N MET A 307 6.31 -11.84 15.81
CA MET A 307 7.42 -12.78 15.62
C MET A 307 7.21 -13.65 14.39
N PHE A 308 6.03 -14.26 14.24
CA PHE A 308 5.69 -15.08 13.09
C PHE A 308 5.87 -14.32 11.77
N SER A 309 5.32 -13.11 11.68
CA SER A 309 5.43 -12.26 10.49
C SER A 309 6.90 -11.96 10.15
N ASN A 310 7.72 -11.63 11.15
CA ASN A 310 9.13 -11.34 10.94
C ASN A 310 9.95 -12.58 10.55
N THR A 311 9.71 -13.72 11.18
CA THR A 311 10.38 -14.99 10.83
C THR A 311 10.01 -15.43 9.41
N TYR A 312 8.73 -15.30 9.03
CA TYR A 312 8.29 -15.61 7.67
C TYR A 312 8.95 -14.68 6.63
N HIS A 313 9.04 -13.38 6.94
CA HIS A 313 9.73 -12.41 6.09
C HIS A 313 11.22 -12.76 5.89
N ILE A 314 11.91 -13.20 6.96
CA ILE A 314 13.32 -13.63 6.88
C ILE A 314 13.49 -14.93 6.07
N LEU A 315 12.60 -15.90 6.26
CA LEU A 315 12.66 -17.19 5.55
C LEU A 315 12.45 -17.02 4.04
N LYS A 316 11.47 -16.22 3.62
CA LYS A 316 11.20 -15.99 2.20
C LYS A 316 12.33 -15.21 1.52
N ARG A 317 12.98 -14.26 2.21
CA ARG A 317 14.16 -13.54 1.69
C ARG A 317 15.38 -14.45 1.43
N LYS A 318 15.48 -15.59 2.10
CA LYS A 318 16.62 -16.51 1.98
C LYS A 318 16.48 -17.54 0.84
N ASN A 319 15.27 -17.72 0.32
CA ASN A 319 15.01 -18.52 -0.89
C ASN A 319 14.61 -17.58 -2.04
N PRO A 320 15.56 -16.88 -2.68
CA PRO A 320 15.27 -16.29 -3.98
C PRO A 320 15.12 -17.44 -4.98
N SER A 321 13.88 -17.77 -5.32
CA SER A 321 13.52 -18.58 -6.48
C SER A 321 13.94 -17.88 -7.76
#